data_AF-A0A954FLX3-F1
#
_entry.id   AF-A0A954FLX3-F1
#
_cell.length_a   1.000
_cell.length_b   1.000
_cell.length_c   1.000
_cell.angle_alpha   90.00
_cell.angle_beta   90.00
_cell.angle_gamma   90.00
#
_symmetry.space_group_name_H-M   'P 1'
#
loop_
_entity.id
_entity.type
_entity.pdbx_description
1 polymer ?
#
loop_
_entity_poly.entity_id
_entity_poly.type
_entity_poly.pdbx_seq_one_letter_code
_entity_poly.pdbx_strand_id
1 'polypeptide(L)' 'MIRSIFMLSAMIASVSAAFAHEGHGHPAHQEGVSHYIVNLSHAVPVVLAIALAVVIGLLIHRGRRV' A
#
# COMPACT_ATOMS: atom_id res chain seq x y z
N MET A 1 5.70 -12.04 -16.12
CA MET A 1 4.78 -12.09 -14.96
C MET A 1 5.34 -11.40 -13.73
N ILE A 2 6.50 -11.82 -13.18
CA ILE A 2 7.09 -11.18 -11.97
C ILE A 2 7.32 -9.67 -12.13
N ARG A 3 7.83 -9.23 -13.30
CA ARG A 3 8.01 -7.80 -13.62
C ARG A 3 6.70 -7.01 -13.55
N SER A 4 5.62 -7.57 -14.09
CA SER A 4 4.29 -6.94 -14.12
C SER A 4 3.70 -6.80 -12.72
N ILE A 5 3.92 -7.82 -11.89
CA ILE A 5 3.51 -7.83 -10.48
C ILE A 5 4.28 -6.79 -9.67
N PHE A 6 5.60 -6.73 -9.84
CA PHE A 6 6.44 -5.74 -9.16
C PHE A 6 6.06 -4.30 -9.54
N MET A 7 5.80 -4.05 -10.83
CA MET A 7 5.29 -2.76 -11.33
C MET A 7 3.93 -2.41 -10.72
N LEU A 8 3.01 -3.37 -10.61
CA LEU A 8 1.68 -3.12 -10.03
C LEU A 8 1.77 -2.78 -8.53
N SER A 9 2.58 -3.52 -7.77
CA SER A 9 2.82 -3.24 -6.35
C SER A 9 3.49 -1.87 -6.15
N ALA A 10 4.46 -1.51 -7.00
CA ALA A 10 5.10 -0.20 -6.96
C ALA A 10 4.10 0.92 -7.27
N MET A 11 3.24 0.76 -8.28
CA MET A 11 2.19 1.74 -8.60
C MET A 11 1.21 1.94 -7.44
N ILE A 12 0.75 0.87 -6.79
CA ILE A 12 -0.15 0.96 -5.63
C ILE A 12 0.52 1.68 -4.45
N ALA A 13 1.79 1.39 -4.19
CA ALA A 13 2.57 2.07 -3.15
C ALA A 13 2.79 3.56 -3.48
N SER A 14 3.10 3.90 -4.73
CA SER A 14 3.27 5.29 -5.18
C SER A 14 1.97 6.10 -5.13
N VAL A 15 0.83 5.48 -5.45
CA VAL A 15 -0.48 6.12 -5.29
C VAL A 15 -0.74 6.46 -3.82
N SER A 16 -0.42 5.54 -2.91
CA SER A 16 -0.53 5.79 -1.45
C SER A 16 0.39 6.94 -1.00
N ALA A 17 1.60 7.03 -1.55
CA ALA A 17 2.52 8.15 -1.29
C ALA A 17 2.03 9.49 -1.86
N ALA A 18 1.35 9.49 -3.02
CA ALA A 18 0.76 10.70 -3.60
C ALA A 18 -0.44 11.23 -2.80
N PHE A 19 -1.16 10.34 -2.11
CA PHE A 19 -2.21 10.69 -1.14
C PHE A 19 -1.67 11.03 0.26
N ALA A 20 -0.37 10.84 0.52
CA ALA A 20 0.29 11.18 1.79
C ALA A 20 0.68 12.65 1.91
N HIS A 21 0.11 13.53 1.08
CA HIS A 21 0.21 14.97 1.27
C HIS A 21 -0.68 15.40 2.44
N GLU A 22 -0.23 15.09 3.65
CA GLU A 22 -0.79 15.70 4.83
C GLU A 22 -0.46 17.20 4.87
N GLY A 23 -1.52 18.00 4.98
CA GLY A 23 -1.52 19.33 5.57
C GLY A 23 -0.47 20.31 5.06
N HIS A 24 -0.85 21.20 4.14
CA HIS A 24 -0.14 22.46 3.86
C HIS A 24 -0.12 23.40 5.08
N GLY A 25 0.52 23.01 6.18
CA GLY A 25 0.61 23.79 7.42
C GLY A 25 -0.62 23.72 8.34
N HIS A 26 -1.56 22.80 8.13
CA HIS A 26 -2.76 22.72 8.97
C HIS A 26 -2.50 21.92 10.26
N PRO A 27 -2.72 22.48 11.46
CA PRO A 27 -2.31 21.86 12.73
C PRO A 27 -2.93 20.48 13.01
N ALA A 28 -4.10 20.20 12.42
CA ALA A 28 -4.84 18.95 12.58
C ALA A 28 -4.39 17.82 11.63
N HIS A 29 -3.47 18.09 10.70
CA HIS A 29 -3.01 17.13 9.67
C HIS A 29 -1.48 17.09 9.66
N GLN A 30 -0.90 16.72 10.81
CA GLN A 30 0.54 16.66 11.07
C GLN A 30 1.00 15.24 11.45
N GLU A 31 0.10 14.25 11.37
CA GLU A 31 0.35 12.89 11.80
C GLU A 31 1.33 12.13 10.86
N GLY A 32 1.68 12.70 9.72
CA GLY A 32 2.47 12.13 8.65
C GLY A 32 1.97 10.74 8.27
N VAL A 33 2.86 9.76 8.31
CA VAL A 33 2.53 8.35 8.03
C VAL A 33 1.58 7.77 9.09
N SER A 34 1.60 8.30 10.33
CA SER A 34 0.72 7.80 11.38
C SER A 34 -0.75 8.13 11.12
N HIS A 35 -1.05 9.10 10.26
CA HIS A 35 -2.41 9.39 9.76
C HIS A 35 -3.17 8.15 9.31
N TYR A 36 -2.47 7.23 8.62
CA TYR A 36 -3.04 6.00 8.11
C TYR A 36 -3.37 4.97 9.19
N ILE A 37 -2.81 5.14 10.39
CA ILE A 37 -3.06 4.31 11.57
C ILE A 37 -4.22 4.92 12.38
N VAL A 38 -4.23 6.25 12.55
CA VAL A 38 -5.26 6.94 13.35
C VAL A 38 -6.58 7.09 12.60
N ASN A 39 -6.52 7.32 11.27
CA ASN A 39 -7.70 7.46 10.42
C ASN A 39 -7.93 6.19 9.59
N LEU A 40 -8.74 5.26 10.13
CA LEU A 40 -9.05 3.98 9.47
C LEU A 40 -9.61 4.12 8.04
N SER A 41 -10.29 5.23 7.72
CA SER A 41 -10.77 5.51 6.36
C SER A 41 -9.63 5.62 5.33
N HIS A 42 -8.45 6.05 5.78
CA HIS A 42 -7.25 6.14 4.96
C HIS A 42 -6.40 4.86 5.01
N ALA A 43 -6.71 3.90 5.89
CA ALA A 43 -5.99 2.62 5.98
C ALA A 43 -6.33 1.66 4.82
N VAL A 44 -7.45 1.89 4.11
CA VAL A 44 -7.97 1.00 3.06
C VAL A 44 -6.95 0.69 1.95
N PRO A 45 -6.22 1.67 1.37
CA PRO A 45 -5.20 1.40 0.35
C PRO A 45 -4.04 0.55 0.89
N VAL A 46 -3.64 0.76 2.15
CA VAL A 46 -2.56 0.01 2.81
C VAL A 46 -2.97 -1.46 2.99
N VAL A 47 -4.18 -1.70 3.48
CA VAL A 47 -4.74 -3.05 3.66
C VAL A 47 -4.84 -3.77 2.31
N LEU A 48 -5.31 -3.09 1.27
CA LEU A 48 -5.37 -3.64 -0.09
C LEU A 48 -3.98 -4.00 -0.63
N ALA A 49 -2.98 -3.15 -0.42
CA ALA A 49 -1.60 -3.41 -0.85
C ALA A 49 -1.02 -4.65 -0.14
N ILE A 50 -1.24 -4.78 1.17
CA ILE A 50 -0.80 -5.95 1.95
C ILE A 50 -1.51 -7.22 1.46
N ALA A 51 -2.82 -7.19 1.29
CA ALA A 51 -3.60 -8.32 0.81
C ALA A 51 -3.11 -8.80 -0.56
N LEU A 52 -2.84 -7.87 -1.47
CA LEU A 52 -2.29 -8.19 -2.79
C LEU A 52 -0.91 -8.85 -2.69
N ALA A 53 -0.01 -8.31 -1.86
CA ALA A 53 1.31 -8.88 -1.62
C ALA A 53 1.25 -10.32 -1.08
N VAL A 54 0.32 -10.60 -0.15
CA VAL A 54 0.08 -11.95 0.39
C VAL A 54 -0.39 -12.90 -0.71
N VAL A 55 -1.39 -12.50 -1.50
CA VAL A 55 -1.91 -13.34 -2.60
C VAL A 55 -0.81 -13.65 -3.61
N ILE A 56 0.00 -12.66 -3.99
CA ILE A 56 1.16 -12.86 -4.87
C ILE A 56 2.14 -13.86 -4.25
N GLY A 57 2.50 -13.69 -2.98
CA GLY A 57 3.42 -14.58 -2.28
C GLY A 57 2.91 -16.02 -2.27
N LEU A 58 1.62 -16.22 -2.03
CA LEU A 58 0.98 -17.54 -2.07
C LEU A 58 0.99 -18.15 -3.49
N LEU A 59 0.71 -17.37 -4.52
CA LEU A 59 0.73 -17.84 -5.91
C LEU A 59 2.14 -18.25 -6.35
N ILE A 60 3.16 -17.45 -5.99
CA ILE A 60 4.56 -17.79 -6.26
C ILE A 60 4.97 -19.05 -5.51
N HIS A 61 4.59 -19.18 -4.23
CA HIS A 61 4.90 -20.36 -3.42
C HIS A 61 4.26 -21.64 -3.98
N ARG A 62 3.01 -21.56 -4.44
CA ARG A 62 2.31 -22.70 -5.06
C ARG A 62 2.91 -23.09 -6.40
N GLY A 63 3.30 -22.11 -7.24
CA GLY A 63 3.94 -22.38 -8.53
C GLY A 63 5.34 -22.99 -8.45
N ARG A 64 6.02 -22.92 -7.30
CA ARG A 64 7.33 -23.55 -7.06
C ARG A 64 7.25 -24.99 -6.55
N ARG A 65 6.04 -25.47 -6.21
CA ARG A 65 5.79 -26.82 -5.69
C ARG A 65 5.31 -27.81 -6.77
N VAL A 66 5.12 -27.34 -8.01
CA VAL A 66 4.78 -28.14 -9.20
C VAL A 66 6.01 -28.19 -10.08
#